data_AF-A0A3L7T3Z2-F1
#
_entry.id   AF-A0A3L7T3Z2-F1
#
_cell.length_a   1.000
_cell.length_b   1.000
_cell.length_c   1.000
_cell.angle_alpha   90.00
_cell.angle_beta   90.00
_cell.angle_gamma   90.00
#
_symmetry.space_group_name_H-M   'P 1'
#
loop_
_entity.id
_entity.type
_entity.pdbx_description
1 polymer ?
#
loop_
_entity_poly.entity_id
_entity_poly.type
_entity_poly.pdbx_seq_one_letter_code
_entity_poly.pdbx_strand_id
1 'polypeptide(L)'
;MAAFVLTVAVAAEAADDGPSQFVRSSSRDGFTSFETGSRAYRHPDGSGPTVSLVGAVHIGDKSYYDKLVELLETHDVVLYESVLPRGAFGTGGGDDLERQRSTQDAMLFLRGLMAEFVRANGTVPASLTELRAFIVGRDTRLARPLDLARVDAWGSALDYHRTGPLAFQLASLGSNASMGGRDFELDLVLDQLPARVLEKIAKASADTKHEERRDLYGELADALDTNLQVRSINYDRATWLPADLPMEELLDRLWKRGERSATLEMLSSQNGLQQGIVRFLLSLVSKSPAFKKIVIEAMGTAGAAASGRNRSGLGAVDERIILDERNDAVIEQLRALLAQTDAPKSVAIFYGAAHMGDFESTLREEFALEPAETHWFRAMAAEEWSAGKIDARIKKLQADREAMTTADPAGAYPACERVDTRIAELQERRARIQPSG
;
A
#
# COMPACT_ATOMS: atom_id res chain seq x y z
N MET A 1 -43.07 -44.22 6.59
CA MET A 1 -41.75 -43.68 6.19
C MET A 1 -41.93 -42.23 5.78
N ALA A 2 -41.62 -41.29 6.67
CA ALA A 2 -41.44 -39.88 6.34
C ALA A 2 -40.39 -39.36 7.34
N ALA A 3 -39.15 -39.23 6.86
CA ALA A 3 -38.00 -38.88 7.67
C ALA A 3 -37.96 -37.35 7.88
N PHE A 4 -37.99 -36.96 9.14
CA PHE A 4 -37.66 -35.62 9.62
C PHE A 4 -36.15 -35.44 9.46
N VAL A 5 -35.72 -34.52 8.58
CA VAL A 5 -34.31 -34.08 8.52
C VAL A 5 -34.23 -32.72 9.19
N LEU A 6 -33.76 -32.75 10.44
CA LEU A 6 -33.38 -31.60 11.24
C LEU A 6 -32.10 -31.02 10.64
N THR A 7 -32.20 -29.91 9.91
CA THR A 7 -31.02 -29.18 9.44
C THR A 7 -30.65 -28.18 10.52
N VAL A 8 -29.60 -28.49 11.28
CA VAL A 8 -28.98 -27.53 12.21
C VAL A 8 -28.25 -26.50 11.36
N ALA A 9 -28.86 -25.34 11.19
CA ALA A 9 -28.17 -24.16 10.70
C ALA A 9 -27.18 -23.74 11.80
N VAL A 10 -25.90 -23.99 11.59
CA VAL A 10 -24.85 -23.28 12.32
C VAL A 10 -24.88 -21.86 11.77
N ALA A 11 -25.62 -20.98 12.46
CA ALA A 11 -25.44 -19.56 12.31
C ALA A 11 -23.98 -19.29 12.63
N ALA A 12 -23.19 -18.90 11.63
CA ALA A 12 -21.94 -18.22 11.88
C ALA A 12 -22.33 -16.97 12.67
N GLU A 13 -22.06 -16.96 13.97
CA GLU A 13 -22.07 -15.73 14.75
C GLU A 13 -21.10 -14.78 14.05
N ALA A 14 -21.67 -13.84 13.30
CA ALA A 14 -20.96 -12.65 12.90
C ALA A 14 -20.51 -12.00 14.22
N ALA A 15 -19.22 -12.10 14.51
CA ALA A 15 -18.62 -11.34 15.58
C ALA A 15 -18.97 -9.88 15.32
N ASP A 16 -19.66 -9.26 16.27
CA ASP A 16 -19.94 -7.84 16.32
C ASP A 16 -18.60 -7.10 16.43
N ASP A 17 -17.96 -6.85 15.28
CA ASP A 17 -16.75 -6.03 15.18
C ASP A 17 -17.19 -4.60 15.50
N GLY A 18 -17.00 -4.18 16.75
CA GLY A 18 -17.20 -2.81 17.21
C GLY A 18 -16.52 -1.76 16.30
N PRO A 19 -16.77 -0.46 16.54
CA PRO A 19 -16.60 0.59 15.54
C PRO A 19 -15.24 0.58 14.81
N SER A 20 -15.29 0.63 13.48
CA SER A 20 -14.25 1.09 12.53
C SER A 20 -12.83 0.53 12.65
N GLN A 21 -12.65 -0.74 13.03
CA GLN A 21 -11.31 -1.36 13.03
C GLN A 21 -11.02 -2.06 11.69
N PHE A 22 -10.01 -1.55 10.96
CA PHE A 22 -9.47 -2.14 9.73
C PHE A 22 -8.13 -2.84 9.94
N VAL A 23 -7.70 -2.96 11.19
CA VAL A 23 -6.46 -3.59 11.61
C VAL A 23 -6.71 -4.32 12.91
N ARG A 24 -6.14 -5.51 13.04
CA ARG A 24 -6.17 -6.25 14.30
C ARG A 24 -4.93 -7.10 14.46
N SER A 25 -4.56 -7.33 15.72
CA SER A 25 -3.55 -8.32 16.08
C SER A 25 -4.16 -9.35 17.00
N SER A 26 -3.81 -10.61 16.81
CA SER A 26 -4.20 -11.71 17.71
C SER A 26 -2.96 -12.48 18.16
N SER A 27 -2.82 -12.69 19.46
CA SER A 27 -1.79 -13.54 20.06
C SER A 27 -2.48 -14.70 20.79
N ARG A 28 -2.40 -15.91 20.23
CA ARG A 28 -2.96 -17.12 20.85
C ARG A 28 -2.02 -18.29 20.70
N ASP A 29 -1.76 -18.99 21.80
CA ASP A 29 -0.97 -20.22 21.81
C ASP A 29 0.33 -20.11 21.01
N GLY A 30 1.17 -19.11 21.33
CA GLY A 30 2.48 -18.88 20.70
C GLY A 30 2.43 -18.59 19.18
N PHE A 31 1.25 -18.25 18.67
CA PHE A 31 1.05 -17.72 17.33
C PHE A 31 0.53 -16.30 17.45
N THR A 32 1.26 -15.35 16.87
CA THR A 32 0.88 -13.94 16.83
C THR A 32 0.74 -13.51 15.39
N SER A 33 -0.39 -12.92 15.02
CA SER A 33 -0.65 -12.43 13.66
C SER A 33 -1.15 -11.01 13.63
N PHE A 34 -0.79 -10.30 12.56
CA PHE A 34 -1.33 -8.99 12.19
C PHE A 34 -2.19 -9.16 10.94
N GLU A 35 -3.39 -8.59 10.97
CA GLU A 35 -4.36 -8.69 9.87
C GLU A 35 -4.89 -7.29 9.50
N THR A 36 -5.14 -7.08 8.21
CA THR A 36 -5.86 -5.90 7.71
C THR A 36 -7.24 -6.30 7.21
N GLY A 37 -8.21 -5.42 7.42
CA GLY A 37 -9.58 -5.58 6.96
C GLY A 37 -9.77 -5.03 5.56
N SER A 38 -10.64 -5.67 4.79
CA SER A 38 -11.29 -5.09 3.63
C SER A 38 -12.80 -5.18 3.81
N ARG A 39 -13.52 -4.14 3.46
CA ARG A 39 -14.98 -4.05 3.64
C ARG A 39 -15.66 -3.49 2.41
N ALA A 40 -16.69 -4.17 1.93
CA ALA A 40 -17.54 -3.69 0.85
C ALA A 40 -18.65 -2.79 1.39
N TYR A 41 -19.03 -1.78 0.60
CA TYR A 41 -20.09 -0.83 0.89
C TYR A 41 -21.06 -0.74 -0.28
N ARG A 42 -22.36 -0.73 0.01
CA ARG A 42 -23.44 -0.78 -0.99
C ARG A 42 -24.60 0.11 -0.54
N HIS A 43 -25.38 0.61 -1.50
CA HIS A 43 -26.65 1.22 -1.15
C HIS A 43 -27.62 0.18 -0.57
N PRO A 44 -28.42 0.52 0.45
CA PRO A 44 -29.36 -0.42 1.08
C PRO A 44 -30.41 -1.01 0.12
N ASP A 45 -30.76 -0.26 -0.93
CA ASP A 45 -31.72 -0.69 -1.95
C ASP A 45 -31.09 -1.56 -3.07
N GLY A 46 -29.78 -1.82 -2.99
CA GLY A 46 -29.02 -2.56 -3.98
C GLY A 46 -28.76 -1.79 -5.28
N SER A 47 -29.08 -0.50 -5.33
CA SER A 47 -28.76 0.36 -6.47
C SER A 47 -27.29 0.76 -6.48
N GLY A 48 -26.84 1.29 -7.62
CA GLY A 48 -25.51 1.90 -7.74
C GLY A 48 -24.34 0.92 -7.64
N PRO A 49 -23.12 1.48 -7.58
CA PRO A 49 -21.88 0.71 -7.56
C PRO A 49 -21.57 0.16 -6.16
N THR A 50 -20.77 -0.90 -6.11
CA THR A 50 -20.13 -1.36 -4.88
C THR A 50 -18.81 -0.65 -4.69
N VAL A 51 -18.57 -0.06 -3.53
CA VAL A 51 -17.27 0.52 -3.17
C VAL A 51 -16.62 -0.35 -2.10
N SER A 52 -15.43 -0.86 -2.36
CA SER A 52 -14.69 -1.69 -1.41
C SER A 52 -13.49 -0.93 -0.86
N LEU A 53 -13.40 -0.82 0.47
CA LEU A 53 -12.20 -0.35 1.14
C LEU A 53 -11.26 -1.54 1.32
N VAL A 54 -10.06 -1.49 0.73
CA VAL A 54 -9.07 -2.56 0.79
C VAL A 54 -7.85 -2.07 1.56
N GLY A 55 -7.80 -2.38 2.85
CA GLY A 55 -6.73 -1.95 3.75
C GLY A 55 -5.44 -2.74 3.53
N ALA A 56 -4.33 -2.01 3.36
CA ALA A 56 -3.01 -2.55 3.11
C ALA A 56 -1.98 -2.18 4.21
N VAL A 57 -0.89 -2.95 4.27
CA VAL A 57 0.37 -2.51 4.88
C VAL A 57 1.54 -2.68 3.91
N HIS A 58 2.51 -1.77 3.97
CA HIS A 58 3.65 -1.75 3.05
C HIS A 58 4.67 -2.88 3.28
N ILE A 59 4.62 -3.53 4.44
CA ILE A 59 5.46 -4.68 4.80
C ILE A 59 4.55 -5.84 5.22
N GLY A 60 4.69 -7.00 4.59
CA GLY A 60 3.83 -8.17 4.79
C GLY A 60 4.35 -9.39 4.04
N ASP A 61 3.84 -10.58 4.35
CA ASP A 61 4.21 -11.82 3.69
C ASP A 61 3.78 -11.79 2.20
N LYS A 62 4.53 -12.42 1.29
CA LYS A 62 4.15 -12.48 -0.14
C LYS A 62 2.71 -12.97 -0.38
N SER A 63 2.27 -14.00 0.35
CA SER A 63 0.92 -14.56 0.22
C SER A 63 -0.19 -13.59 0.62
N TYR A 64 0.13 -12.57 1.43
CA TYR A 64 -0.82 -11.51 1.77
C TYR A 64 -1.11 -10.65 0.54
N TYR A 65 -0.05 -10.21 -0.14
CA TYR A 65 -0.18 -9.41 -1.36
C TYR A 65 -0.87 -10.16 -2.50
N ASP A 66 -0.61 -11.47 -2.63
CA ASP A 66 -1.29 -12.30 -3.62
C ASP A 66 -2.80 -12.31 -3.41
N LYS A 67 -3.26 -12.50 -2.17
CA LYS A 67 -4.69 -12.45 -1.83
C LYS A 67 -5.32 -11.08 -2.01
N LEU A 68 -4.57 -10.01 -1.72
CA LEU A 68 -5.05 -8.65 -2.00
C LEU A 68 -5.23 -8.43 -3.49
N VAL A 69 -4.28 -8.88 -4.32
CA VAL A 69 -4.40 -8.80 -5.79
C VAL A 69 -5.60 -9.60 -6.28
N GLU A 70 -5.80 -10.84 -5.80
CA GLU A 70 -6.98 -11.65 -6.12
C GLU A 70 -8.30 -10.90 -5.84
N LEU A 71 -8.39 -10.23 -4.69
CA LEU A 71 -9.56 -9.40 -4.36
C LEU A 71 -9.67 -8.18 -5.29
N LEU A 72 -8.59 -7.44 -5.48
CA LEU A 72 -8.57 -6.21 -6.28
C LEU A 72 -8.96 -6.47 -7.74
N GLU A 73 -8.57 -7.62 -8.31
CA GLU A 73 -8.90 -8.01 -9.69
C GLU A 73 -10.39 -8.35 -9.90
N THR A 74 -11.18 -8.48 -8.83
CA THR A 74 -12.65 -8.63 -8.93
C THR A 74 -13.38 -7.31 -9.16
N HIS A 75 -12.68 -6.17 -9.12
CA HIS A 75 -13.27 -4.83 -9.25
C HIS A 75 -13.06 -4.27 -10.66
N ASP A 76 -14.07 -3.55 -11.17
CA ASP A 76 -13.98 -2.90 -12.48
C ASP A 76 -12.88 -1.83 -12.48
N VAL A 77 -12.74 -1.08 -11.38
CA VAL A 77 -11.71 -0.05 -11.18
C VAL A 77 -11.06 -0.18 -9.81
N VAL A 78 -9.75 0.06 -9.74
CA VAL A 78 -9.00 0.16 -8.47
C VAL A 78 -8.38 1.55 -8.37
N LEU A 79 -8.73 2.30 -7.33
CA LEU A 79 -8.10 3.56 -6.94
C LEU A 79 -6.99 3.25 -5.93
N TYR A 80 -5.72 3.45 -6.28
CA TYR A 80 -4.59 3.04 -5.43
C TYR A 80 -3.75 4.21 -4.93
N GLU A 81 -3.24 4.05 -3.72
CA GLU A 81 -2.32 4.98 -3.05
C GLU A 81 -0.99 5.13 -3.81
N SER A 82 -0.61 6.36 -4.13
CA SER A 82 0.70 6.65 -4.71
C SER A 82 1.10 8.10 -4.55
N VAL A 83 2.19 8.36 -3.82
CA VAL A 83 2.77 9.71 -3.77
C VAL A 83 3.65 9.92 -4.99
N LEU A 84 3.11 10.61 -5.99
CA LEU A 84 3.74 10.86 -7.29
C LEU A 84 3.90 12.37 -7.52
N PRO A 85 4.79 12.81 -8.42
CA PRO A 85 4.89 14.22 -8.78
C PRO A 85 3.66 14.69 -9.56
N ARG A 86 3.48 16.00 -9.68
CA ARG A 86 2.47 16.60 -10.57
C ARG A 86 2.58 16.05 -11.99
N GLY A 87 1.43 15.88 -12.65
CA GLY A 87 1.32 15.32 -14.01
C GLY A 87 1.23 13.79 -14.05
N ALA A 88 1.40 13.10 -12.93
CA ALA A 88 1.30 11.64 -12.84
C ALA A 88 -0.15 11.11 -12.72
N PHE A 89 -1.13 11.99 -12.50
CA PHE A 89 -2.53 11.63 -12.23
C PHE A 89 -3.45 11.87 -13.43
N GLY A 90 -2.87 12.02 -14.63
CA GLY A 90 -3.58 12.37 -15.85
C GLY A 90 -3.81 13.86 -16.05
N THR A 91 -4.42 14.18 -17.18
CA THR A 91 -4.66 15.55 -17.65
C THR A 91 -6.16 15.84 -17.67
N GLY A 92 -6.51 17.12 -17.49
CA GLY A 92 -7.92 17.55 -17.42
C GLY A 92 -8.05 19.02 -17.02
N GLY A 93 -9.28 19.49 -16.90
CA GLY A 93 -9.59 20.87 -16.52
C GLY A 93 -11.00 21.27 -16.95
N GLY A 94 -11.64 22.11 -16.13
CA GLY A 94 -12.95 22.69 -16.41
C GLY A 94 -12.91 23.76 -17.50
N ASP A 95 -11.76 24.41 -17.67
CA ASP A 95 -11.47 25.37 -18.73
C ASP A 95 -10.12 25.11 -19.43
N ASP A 96 -9.85 25.83 -20.52
CA ASP A 96 -8.63 25.63 -21.31
C ASP A 96 -7.34 26.05 -20.59
N LEU A 97 -7.42 26.95 -19.60
CA LEU A 97 -6.26 27.34 -18.80
C LEU A 97 -5.85 26.20 -17.86
N GLU A 98 -6.82 25.57 -17.19
CA GLU A 98 -6.60 24.39 -16.37
C GLU A 98 -6.08 23.21 -17.20
N ARG A 99 -6.68 22.99 -18.38
CA ARG A 99 -6.24 21.96 -19.34
C ARG A 99 -4.81 22.17 -19.82
N GLN A 100 -4.45 23.41 -20.17
CA GLN A 100 -3.10 23.75 -20.56
C GLN A 100 -2.11 23.47 -19.42
N ARG A 101 -2.44 23.89 -18.19
CA ARG A 101 -1.59 23.67 -17.00
C ARG A 101 -1.37 22.18 -16.71
N SER A 102 -2.44 21.38 -16.68
CA SER A 102 -2.32 19.95 -16.41
C SER A 102 -1.56 19.21 -17.52
N THR A 103 -1.72 19.64 -18.78
CA THR A 103 -0.92 19.14 -19.92
C THR A 103 0.57 19.45 -19.73
N GLN A 104 0.92 20.68 -19.34
CA GLN A 104 2.31 21.05 -19.04
C GLN A 104 2.88 20.21 -17.90
N ASP A 105 2.12 20.00 -16.82
CA ASP A 105 2.54 19.14 -15.70
C ASP A 105 2.82 17.70 -16.16
N ALA A 106 1.95 17.12 -17.00
CA ALA A 106 2.18 15.79 -17.59
C ALA A 106 3.45 15.74 -18.48
N MET A 107 3.68 16.76 -19.30
CA MET A 107 4.91 16.87 -20.11
C MET A 107 6.16 16.96 -19.22
N LEU A 108 6.09 17.71 -18.13
CA LEU A 108 7.18 17.85 -17.15
C LEU A 108 7.45 16.54 -16.40
N PHE A 109 6.40 15.79 -16.07
CA PHE A 109 6.51 14.45 -15.50
C PHE A 109 7.21 13.49 -16.45
N LEU A 110 6.78 13.42 -17.72
CA LEU A 110 7.44 12.59 -18.74
C LEU A 110 8.91 12.98 -18.92
N ARG A 111 9.24 14.28 -18.90
CA ARG A 111 10.64 14.73 -18.91
C ARG A 111 11.43 14.24 -17.71
N GLY A 112 10.82 14.18 -16.52
CA GLY A 112 11.43 13.59 -15.33
C GLY A 112 11.80 12.12 -15.53
N LEU A 113 10.89 11.34 -16.13
CA LEU A 113 11.14 9.94 -16.47
C LEU A 113 12.21 9.79 -17.56
N MET A 114 12.19 10.63 -18.59
CA MET A 114 13.25 10.67 -19.61
C MET A 114 14.61 10.98 -18.99
N ALA A 115 14.67 11.88 -18.01
CA ALA A 115 15.91 12.16 -17.29
C ALA A 115 16.44 10.96 -16.50
N GLU A 116 15.56 10.11 -15.95
CA GLU A 116 15.97 8.85 -15.34
C GLU A 116 16.52 7.87 -16.38
N PHE A 117 15.81 7.71 -17.50
CA PHE A 117 16.27 6.89 -18.63
C PHE A 117 17.65 7.34 -19.12
N VAL A 118 17.87 8.65 -19.28
CA VAL A 118 19.15 9.21 -19.74
C VAL A 118 20.27 8.92 -18.74
N ARG A 119 20.02 8.98 -17.42
CA ARG A 119 21.06 8.67 -16.41
C ARG A 119 21.53 7.21 -16.51
N ALA A 120 20.63 6.29 -16.86
CA ALA A 120 20.96 4.88 -16.99
C ALA A 120 21.56 4.52 -18.37
N ASN A 121 21.12 5.18 -19.44
CA ASN A 121 21.41 4.77 -20.82
C ASN A 121 22.27 5.78 -21.60
N GLY A 122 22.57 6.95 -21.04
CA GLY A 122 23.37 8.01 -21.68
C GLY A 122 22.70 8.70 -22.88
N THR A 123 21.48 8.31 -23.24
CA THR A 123 20.71 8.89 -24.35
C THR A 123 19.23 9.03 -23.99
N VAL A 124 18.50 9.91 -24.68
CA VAL A 124 17.03 9.96 -24.60
C VAL A 124 16.42 8.72 -25.27
N PRO A 125 15.22 8.27 -24.83
CA PRO A 125 14.58 7.10 -25.43
C PRO A 125 14.29 7.31 -26.92
N ALA A 126 14.25 6.24 -27.71
CA ALA A 126 13.84 6.27 -29.11
C ALA A 126 12.33 6.47 -29.26
N SER A 127 11.53 6.09 -28.25
CA SER A 127 10.07 6.28 -28.22
C SER A 127 9.54 6.30 -26.79
N LEU A 128 8.31 6.81 -26.61
CA LEU A 128 7.61 6.71 -25.32
C LEU A 128 7.30 5.26 -24.92
N THR A 129 7.22 4.34 -25.88
CA THR A 129 7.07 2.89 -25.61
C THR A 129 8.34 2.31 -24.97
N GLU A 130 9.52 2.70 -25.45
CA GLU A 130 10.79 2.31 -24.83
C GLU A 130 10.94 2.90 -23.44
N LEU A 131 10.59 4.18 -23.28
CA LEU A 131 10.56 4.83 -21.96
C LEU A 131 9.67 4.05 -20.99
N ARG A 132 8.44 3.69 -21.43
CA ARG A 132 7.52 2.90 -20.62
C ARG A 132 8.11 1.57 -20.20
N ALA A 133 8.66 0.80 -21.13
CA ALA A 133 9.26 -0.51 -20.81
C ALA A 133 10.40 -0.37 -19.79
N PHE A 134 11.24 0.65 -19.91
CA PHE A 134 12.34 0.92 -18.98
C PHE A 134 11.86 1.29 -17.56
N ILE A 135 10.86 2.17 -17.47
CA ILE A 135 10.33 2.67 -16.20
C ILE A 135 9.51 1.59 -15.49
N VAL A 136 8.58 0.94 -16.21
CA VAL A 136 7.70 -0.10 -15.64
C VAL A 136 8.49 -1.34 -15.20
N GLY A 137 9.59 -1.66 -15.88
CA GLY A 137 10.50 -2.72 -15.44
C GLY A 137 11.20 -2.44 -14.10
N ARG A 138 11.16 -1.20 -13.60
CA ARG A 138 11.74 -0.79 -12.31
C ARG A 138 10.67 -0.52 -11.25
N ASP A 139 9.60 0.15 -11.63
CA ASP A 139 8.48 0.46 -10.75
C ASP A 139 7.16 0.37 -11.54
N THR A 140 6.43 -0.72 -11.30
CA THR A 140 5.17 -0.96 -12.00
C THR A 140 4.08 0.06 -11.62
N ARG A 141 4.20 0.77 -10.49
CA ARG A 141 3.26 1.83 -10.07
C ARG A 141 3.23 3.00 -11.04
N LEU A 142 4.29 3.18 -11.83
CA LEU A 142 4.40 4.24 -12.82
C LEU A 142 3.80 3.88 -14.19
N ALA A 143 3.31 2.64 -14.38
CA ALA A 143 2.72 2.21 -15.64
C ALA A 143 1.51 3.08 -16.03
N ARG A 144 0.50 3.15 -15.15
CA ARG A 144 -0.69 3.96 -15.41
C ARG A 144 -0.39 5.46 -15.44
N PRO A 145 0.37 6.05 -14.50
CA PRO A 145 0.80 7.45 -14.57
C PRO A 145 1.43 7.84 -15.90
N LEU A 146 2.35 7.01 -16.42
CA LEU A 146 2.99 7.25 -17.70
C LEU A 146 1.99 7.19 -18.84
N ASP A 147 1.11 6.18 -18.86
CA ASP A 147 0.08 6.04 -19.89
C ASP A 147 -0.89 7.23 -19.91
N LEU A 148 -1.30 7.72 -18.73
CA LEU A 148 -2.15 8.89 -18.59
C LEU A 148 -1.45 10.17 -19.07
N ALA A 149 -0.17 10.34 -18.76
CA ALA A 149 0.60 11.53 -19.13
C ALA A 149 0.90 11.63 -20.64
N ARG A 150 0.60 10.60 -21.43
CA ARG A 150 0.76 10.58 -22.90
C ARG A 150 -0.38 11.26 -23.65
N VAL A 151 -1.43 11.69 -22.95
CA VAL A 151 -2.61 12.33 -23.53
C VAL A 151 -2.73 13.72 -22.92
N ASP A 152 -2.85 14.74 -23.77
CA ASP A 152 -3.13 16.10 -23.31
C ASP A 152 -4.57 16.25 -22.80
N ALA A 153 -4.82 17.36 -22.12
CA ALA A 153 -6.10 17.61 -21.46
C ALA A 153 -7.25 17.87 -22.46
N TRP A 154 -6.98 17.97 -23.76
CA TRP A 154 -7.98 18.04 -24.84
C TRP A 154 -8.24 16.68 -25.50
N GLY A 155 -7.55 15.63 -25.05
CA GLY A 155 -7.75 14.24 -25.48
C GLY A 155 -6.85 13.80 -26.63
N SER A 156 -5.89 14.63 -27.05
CA SER A 156 -4.93 14.28 -28.11
C SER A 156 -3.68 13.62 -27.52
N ALA A 157 -3.12 12.65 -28.25
CA ALA A 157 -1.84 12.06 -27.86
C ALA A 157 -0.70 13.08 -28.02
N LEU A 158 0.21 13.11 -27.05
CA LEU A 158 1.43 13.90 -27.15
C LEU A 158 2.33 13.35 -28.24
N ASP A 159 2.87 14.25 -29.06
CA ASP A 159 3.83 13.92 -30.09
C ASP A 159 5.25 13.89 -29.50
N TYR A 160 5.99 12.82 -29.76
CA TYR A 160 7.36 12.64 -29.27
C TYR A 160 8.30 12.23 -30.38
N HIS A 161 9.36 13.02 -30.56
CA HIS A 161 10.40 12.74 -31.54
C HIS A 161 11.79 12.95 -30.95
N ARG A 162 12.65 11.95 -31.10
CA ARG A 162 14.07 12.07 -30.78
C ARG A 162 14.78 12.83 -31.91
N THR A 163 15.47 13.91 -31.57
CA THR A 163 16.21 14.76 -32.52
C THR A 163 17.73 14.65 -32.38
N GLY A 164 18.22 13.96 -31.34
CA GLY A 164 19.64 13.67 -31.14
C GLY A 164 19.89 12.72 -29.96
N PRO A 165 21.15 12.49 -29.56
CA PRO A 165 21.46 11.62 -28.42
C PRO A 165 20.87 12.08 -27.09
N LEU A 166 20.85 13.39 -26.85
CA LEU A 166 20.27 14.03 -25.65
C LEU A 166 19.19 15.07 -26.00
N ALA A 167 18.77 15.11 -27.26
CA ALA A 167 17.82 16.08 -27.79
C ALA A 167 16.54 15.36 -28.23
N PHE A 168 15.40 15.95 -27.89
CA PHE A 168 14.07 15.45 -28.20
C PHE A 168 13.12 16.62 -28.40
N GLN A 169 11.92 16.33 -28.89
CA GLN A 169 10.77 17.21 -28.86
C GLN A 169 9.59 16.41 -28.32
N LEU A 170 8.89 16.98 -27.34
CA LEU A 170 7.60 16.51 -26.83
C LEU A 170 6.60 17.64 -27.02
N ALA A 171 5.48 17.39 -27.70
CA ALA A 171 4.51 18.43 -28.05
C ALA A 171 3.04 18.03 -27.83
N SER A 172 2.22 19.02 -27.48
CA SER A 172 0.75 18.99 -27.59
C SER A 172 0.33 20.03 -28.63
N LEU A 173 -0.65 19.71 -29.46
CA LEU A 173 -1.18 20.58 -30.52
C LEU A 173 -2.29 21.54 -30.02
N GLY A 174 -2.42 21.68 -28.70
CA GLY A 174 -3.41 22.57 -28.10
C GLY A 174 -4.86 22.15 -28.34
N SER A 175 -5.78 23.08 -28.10
CA SER A 175 -7.23 22.82 -28.05
C SER A 175 -7.87 22.46 -29.39
N ASN A 176 -7.23 22.76 -30.52
CA ASN A 176 -7.73 22.50 -31.87
C ASN A 176 -7.07 21.29 -32.55
N ALA A 177 -6.16 20.59 -31.85
CA ALA A 177 -5.40 19.46 -32.36
C ALA A 177 -4.70 19.73 -33.71
N SER A 178 -4.26 20.97 -33.95
CA SER A 178 -3.66 21.42 -35.20
C SER A 178 -2.39 22.23 -34.92
N MET A 179 -1.39 22.15 -35.79
CA MET A 179 -0.14 22.90 -35.59
C MET A 179 -0.36 24.41 -35.61
N GLY A 180 0.11 25.08 -34.55
CA GLY A 180 0.03 26.51 -34.37
C GLY A 180 -1.40 26.99 -34.09
N GLY A 181 -1.55 28.31 -34.02
CA GLY A 181 -2.82 28.92 -33.63
C GLY A 181 -2.59 30.10 -32.73
N ARG A 182 -3.57 30.43 -31.90
CA ARG A 182 -3.45 31.48 -30.88
C ARG A 182 -4.02 30.99 -29.54
N ASP A 183 -3.58 31.64 -28.47
CA ASP A 183 -4.05 31.36 -27.11
C ASP A 183 -3.89 29.87 -26.76
N PHE A 184 -4.98 29.13 -26.57
CA PHE A 184 -4.97 27.71 -26.19
C PHE A 184 -4.81 26.75 -27.37
N GLU A 185 -4.87 27.26 -28.60
CA GLU A 185 -4.54 26.50 -29.82
C GLU A 185 -3.02 26.44 -30.06
N LEU A 186 -2.22 27.22 -29.32
CA LEU A 186 -0.78 27.21 -29.49
C LEU A 186 -0.17 25.88 -29.06
N ASP A 187 0.72 25.36 -29.90
CA ASP A 187 1.52 24.19 -29.59
C ASP A 187 2.32 24.38 -28.30
N LEU A 188 2.17 23.44 -27.37
CA LEU A 188 3.03 23.35 -26.20
C LEU A 188 4.22 22.49 -26.57
N VAL A 189 5.44 23.03 -26.47
CA VAL A 189 6.67 22.32 -26.87
C VAL A 189 7.64 22.23 -25.69
N LEU A 190 8.13 21.02 -25.43
CA LEU A 190 9.17 20.73 -24.46
C LEU A 190 10.30 19.94 -25.12
N ASP A 191 11.50 20.53 -25.17
CA ASP A 191 12.65 20.01 -25.93
C ASP A 191 13.96 19.92 -25.12
N GLN A 192 13.92 20.34 -23.86
CA GLN A 192 15.09 20.40 -22.99
C GLN A 192 15.00 19.45 -21.80
N LEU A 193 16.05 18.66 -21.58
CA LEU A 193 16.30 17.94 -20.35
C LEU A 193 16.62 18.90 -19.18
N PRO A 194 16.39 18.51 -17.92
CA PRO A 194 16.76 19.34 -16.78
C PRO A 194 18.28 19.60 -16.74
N ALA A 195 18.70 20.86 -16.55
CA ALA A 195 20.12 21.25 -16.57
C ALA A 195 21.02 20.41 -15.64
N ARG A 196 20.54 20.10 -14.43
CA ARG A 196 21.25 19.24 -13.47
C ARG A 196 21.58 17.84 -14.00
N VAL A 197 20.76 17.31 -14.91
CA VAL A 197 20.98 16.00 -15.53
C VAL A 197 22.12 16.09 -16.52
N LEU A 198 22.13 17.13 -17.35
CA LEU A 198 23.22 17.42 -18.29
C LEU A 198 24.55 17.65 -17.56
N GLU A 199 24.54 18.44 -16.48
CA GLU A 199 25.72 18.64 -15.63
C GLU A 199 26.23 17.34 -15.01
N LYS A 200 25.34 16.47 -14.55
CA LYS A 200 25.72 15.17 -13.97
C LYS A 200 26.31 14.23 -15.01
N ILE A 201 25.75 14.17 -16.23
CA ILE A 201 26.30 13.34 -17.31
C ILE A 201 27.70 13.83 -17.69
N ALA A 202 27.89 15.16 -17.80
CA ALA A 202 29.19 15.76 -18.06
C ALA A 202 30.22 15.42 -16.97
N LYS A 203 29.80 15.31 -15.71
CA LYS A 203 30.66 14.95 -14.56
C LYS A 203 30.86 13.44 -14.37
N ALA A 204 29.87 12.61 -14.67
CA ALA A 204 29.89 11.15 -14.50
C ALA A 204 30.88 10.45 -15.45
N SER A 205 31.29 11.13 -16.52
CA SER A 205 32.44 10.73 -17.34
C SER A 205 33.77 10.70 -16.57
N ALA A 206 33.82 11.09 -15.29
CA ALA A 206 35.04 11.21 -14.48
C ALA A 206 35.13 10.30 -13.22
N ASP A 207 34.07 9.62 -12.79
CA ASP A 207 34.15 8.73 -11.61
C ASP A 207 33.03 7.67 -11.62
N THR A 208 33.38 6.39 -11.52
CA THR A 208 32.44 5.26 -11.60
C THR A 208 32.46 4.42 -10.32
N LYS A 209 31.68 4.83 -9.31
CA LYS A 209 31.15 3.90 -8.30
C LYS A 209 29.75 4.35 -7.90
N HIS A 210 28.74 3.73 -8.51
CA HIS A 210 27.38 3.76 -7.99
C HIS A 210 27.27 2.67 -6.91
N GLU A 211 27.36 3.04 -5.65
CA GLU A 211 26.86 2.20 -4.56
C GLU A 211 25.32 2.24 -4.61
N GLU A 212 24.69 1.09 -4.85
CA GLU A 212 23.27 0.90 -4.58
C GLU A 212 23.05 1.10 -3.06
N ARG A 213 22.62 2.30 -2.67
CA ARG A 213 22.14 2.53 -1.30
C ARG A 213 20.94 1.63 -1.07
N ARG A 214 21.11 0.61 -0.22
CA ARG A 214 20.00 -0.21 0.28
C ARG A 214 18.93 0.70 0.90
N ASP A 215 17.67 0.36 0.66
CA ASP A 215 16.50 1.04 1.21
C ASP A 215 16.22 0.54 2.63
N LEU A 216 15.99 1.47 3.57
CA LEU A 216 15.70 1.16 4.97
C LEU A 216 14.43 0.30 5.11
N TYR A 217 13.42 0.53 4.27
CA TYR A 217 12.20 -0.27 4.30
C TYR A 217 12.47 -1.72 3.87
N GLY A 218 13.33 -1.92 2.87
CA GLY A 218 13.77 -3.25 2.44
C GLY A 218 14.51 -3.99 3.55
N GLU A 219 15.41 -3.30 4.27
CA GLU A 219 16.14 -3.89 5.39
C GLU A 219 15.22 -4.27 6.56
N LEU A 220 14.17 -3.48 6.83
CA LEU A 220 13.15 -3.82 7.83
C LEU A 220 12.32 -5.04 7.39
N ALA A 221 11.92 -5.11 6.12
CA ALA A 221 11.20 -6.27 5.59
C ALA A 221 12.04 -7.55 5.68
N ASP A 222 13.33 -7.48 5.35
CA ASP A 222 14.29 -8.58 5.48
C ASP A 222 14.46 -9.01 6.95
N ALA A 223 14.51 -8.05 7.88
CA ALA A 223 14.61 -8.32 9.31
C ALA A 223 13.35 -8.97 9.89
N LEU A 224 12.19 -8.71 9.30
CA LEU A 224 10.91 -9.33 9.66
C LEU A 224 10.64 -10.63 8.90
N ASP A 225 11.51 -11.03 7.97
CA ASP A 225 11.30 -12.16 7.06
C ASP A 225 9.95 -12.01 6.34
N THR A 226 9.81 -10.88 5.64
CA THR A 226 8.59 -10.43 4.93
C THR A 226 8.98 -9.76 3.62
N ASN A 227 7.98 -9.27 2.88
CA ASN A 227 8.15 -8.61 1.59
C ASN A 227 7.63 -7.17 1.63
N LEU A 228 8.06 -6.37 0.66
CA LEU A 228 7.52 -5.03 0.42
C LEU A 228 6.35 -5.10 -0.56
N GLN A 229 5.29 -4.32 -0.30
CA GLN A 229 4.13 -4.17 -1.19
C GLN A 229 4.54 -3.81 -2.62
N VAL A 230 5.38 -2.79 -2.78
CA VAL A 230 5.82 -2.25 -4.08
C VAL A 230 6.62 -3.26 -4.92
N ARG A 231 7.20 -4.28 -4.28
CA ARG A 231 7.92 -5.37 -4.95
C ARG A 231 7.06 -6.61 -5.17
N SER A 232 5.93 -6.70 -4.49
CA SER A 232 5.07 -7.90 -4.47
C SER A 232 3.84 -7.75 -5.34
N ILE A 233 3.41 -6.51 -5.60
CA ILE A 233 2.26 -6.19 -6.44
C ILE A 233 2.77 -5.58 -7.76
N ASN A 234 2.40 -6.21 -8.88
CA ASN A 234 2.47 -5.54 -10.18
C ASN A 234 1.32 -4.52 -10.23
N TYR A 235 1.52 -3.29 -10.68
CA TYR A 235 0.47 -2.28 -10.84
C TYR A 235 0.13 -1.99 -12.31
N ASP A 236 0.80 -2.63 -13.28
CA ASP A 236 0.56 -2.44 -14.71
C ASP A 236 -0.78 -3.07 -15.14
N ARG A 237 -1.88 -2.39 -14.80
CA ARG A 237 -3.26 -2.72 -15.16
C ARG A 237 -4.00 -1.47 -15.60
N ALA A 238 -4.71 -1.55 -16.71
CA ALA A 238 -5.37 -0.40 -17.32
C ALA A 238 -6.44 0.25 -16.43
N THR A 239 -7.13 -0.55 -15.61
CA THR A 239 -8.22 -0.11 -14.72
C THR A 239 -7.74 0.23 -13.30
N TRP A 240 -6.43 0.18 -13.05
CA TRP A 240 -5.85 0.60 -11.77
C TRP A 240 -5.37 2.04 -11.92
N LEU A 241 -6.04 2.96 -11.24
CA LEU A 241 -5.83 4.39 -11.34
C LEU A 241 -5.09 4.90 -10.09
N PRO A 242 -4.00 5.67 -10.27
CA PRO A 242 -3.39 6.37 -9.15
C PRO A 242 -4.39 7.38 -8.61
N ALA A 243 -4.76 7.26 -7.34
CA ALA A 243 -5.68 8.18 -6.69
C ALA A 243 -4.99 8.69 -5.43
N ASP A 244 -4.39 9.87 -5.51
CA ASP A 244 -3.67 10.52 -4.41
C ASP A 244 -3.38 11.98 -4.78
N LEU A 245 -2.71 12.69 -3.87
CA LEU A 245 -2.19 14.03 -4.14
C LEU A 245 -0.75 14.01 -4.64
N PRO A 246 -0.38 14.94 -5.54
CA PRO A 246 1.01 15.27 -5.78
C PRO A 246 1.72 15.67 -4.49
N MET A 247 2.96 15.21 -4.30
CA MET A 247 3.73 15.59 -3.10
C MET A 247 3.80 17.11 -2.92
N GLU A 248 4.04 17.86 -3.99
CA GLU A 248 4.13 19.32 -3.95
C GLU A 248 2.82 19.98 -3.49
N GLU A 249 1.68 19.38 -3.84
CA GLU A 249 0.38 19.85 -3.40
C GLU A 249 0.12 19.52 -1.93
N LEU A 250 0.46 18.30 -1.49
CA LEU A 250 0.40 17.93 -0.08
C LEU A 250 1.21 18.92 0.78
N LEU A 251 2.43 19.29 0.35
CA LEU A 251 3.24 20.29 1.05
C LEU A 251 2.59 21.66 1.09
N ASP A 252 2.01 22.13 -0.02
CA ASP A 252 1.33 23.43 -0.09
C ASP A 252 0.09 23.46 0.84
N ARG A 253 -0.68 22.37 0.88
CA ARG A 253 -1.85 22.25 1.77
C ARG A 253 -1.45 22.24 3.24
N LEU A 254 -0.39 21.50 3.59
CA LEU A 254 0.16 21.50 4.96
C LEU A 254 0.68 22.89 5.37
N TRP A 255 1.42 23.57 4.49
CA TRP A 255 1.91 24.92 4.75
C TRP A 255 0.79 25.94 4.92
N LYS A 256 -0.28 25.88 4.11
CA LYS A 256 -1.45 26.77 4.24
C LYS A 256 -2.17 26.60 5.57
N ARG A 257 -2.16 25.39 6.15
CA ARG A 257 -2.69 25.12 7.49
C ARG A 257 -1.77 25.58 8.63
N GLY A 258 -0.58 26.10 8.32
CA GLY A 258 0.38 26.61 9.30
C GLY A 258 1.22 25.53 9.99
N GLU A 259 1.16 24.29 9.51
CA GLU A 259 1.79 23.14 10.15
C GLU A 259 3.19 22.86 9.57
N ARG A 260 4.17 22.69 10.45
CA ARG A 260 5.51 22.18 10.11
C ARG A 260 5.58 20.74 10.59
N SER A 261 5.46 19.78 9.67
CA SER A 261 5.51 18.39 10.08
C SER A 261 6.93 17.95 10.45
N ALA A 262 7.11 17.58 11.72
CA ALA A 262 8.37 17.05 12.24
C ALA A 262 8.73 15.70 11.59
N THR A 263 7.71 14.91 11.22
CA THR A 263 7.87 13.64 10.48
C THR A 263 8.47 13.87 9.10
N LEU A 264 8.00 14.91 8.40
CA LEU A 264 8.49 15.25 7.08
C LEU A 264 9.91 15.84 7.12
N GLU A 265 10.20 16.65 8.14
CA GLU A 265 11.53 17.17 8.41
C GLU A 265 12.53 16.04 8.72
N MET A 266 12.13 15.06 9.54
CA MET A 266 12.93 13.88 9.85
C MET A 266 13.21 13.02 8.61
N LEU A 267 12.19 12.75 7.77
CA LEU A 267 12.35 12.00 6.51
C LEU A 267 13.23 12.75 5.49
N SER A 268 13.23 14.08 5.55
CA SER A 268 14.11 14.93 4.71
C SER A 268 15.54 15.06 5.25
N SER A 269 15.79 14.70 6.52
CA SER A 269 17.09 14.85 7.17
C SER A 269 18.08 13.77 6.71
N GLN A 270 19.09 14.16 5.94
CA GLN A 270 20.08 13.26 5.34
C GLN A 270 21.23 12.88 6.30
N ASN A 271 20.99 12.79 7.61
CA ASN A 271 22.05 12.51 8.58
C ASN A 271 22.41 11.01 8.62
N GLY A 272 23.35 10.62 7.73
CA GLY A 272 23.75 9.23 7.50
C GLY A 272 24.32 8.46 8.71
N LEU A 273 24.81 9.13 9.75
CA LEU A 273 25.35 8.47 10.95
C LEU A 273 24.24 7.83 11.80
N GLN A 274 23.12 8.52 12.00
CA GLN A 274 21.99 7.97 12.76
C GLN A 274 21.35 6.79 12.05
N GLN A 275 21.19 6.90 10.72
CA GLN A 275 20.69 5.82 9.88
C GLN A 275 21.61 4.59 9.92
N GLY A 276 22.93 4.77 9.90
CA GLY A 276 23.89 3.67 10.03
C GLY A 276 23.77 2.88 11.34
N ILE A 277 23.50 3.55 12.46
CA ILE A 277 23.29 2.90 13.77
C ILE A 277 21.97 2.11 13.78
N VAL A 278 20.88 2.67 13.25
CA VAL A 278 19.60 1.95 13.13
C VAL A 278 19.75 0.68 12.30
N ARG A 279 20.48 0.74 11.18
CA ARG A 279 20.78 -0.44 10.34
C ARG A 279 21.57 -1.51 11.08
N PHE A 280 22.61 -1.10 11.81
CA PHE A 280 23.40 -2.02 12.62
C PHE A 280 22.53 -2.72 13.66
N LEU A 281 21.67 -1.98 14.39
CA LEU A 281 20.75 -2.56 15.37
C LEU A 281 19.73 -3.52 14.74
N LEU A 282 19.12 -3.14 13.61
CA LEU A 282 18.21 -4.02 12.86
C LEU A 282 18.91 -5.32 12.44
N SER A 283 20.17 -5.25 12.01
CA SER A 283 20.94 -6.44 11.62
C SER A 283 21.18 -7.41 12.79
N LEU A 284 21.37 -6.90 14.01
CA LEU A 284 21.63 -7.71 15.20
C LEU A 284 20.39 -8.44 15.75
N VAL A 285 19.18 -7.96 15.42
CA VAL A 285 17.89 -8.50 15.92
C VAL A 285 17.10 -9.24 14.83
N SER A 286 17.60 -9.18 13.59
CA SER A 286 16.95 -9.67 12.37
C SER A 286 16.56 -11.17 12.41
N LYS A 287 15.38 -11.48 11.87
CA LYS A 287 14.78 -12.81 11.68
C LYS A 287 14.43 -13.60 12.94
N SER A 288 14.32 -12.95 14.11
CA SER A 288 13.81 -13.63 15.31
C SER A 288 12.28 -13.56 15.40
N PRO A 289 11.58 -14.68 15.70
CA PRO A 289 10.12 -14.65 15.92
C PRO A 289 9.70 -13.73 17.07
N ALA A 290 10.55 -13.56 18.08
CA ALA A 290 10.30 -12.66 19.21
C ALA A 290 10.26 -11.18 18.76
N PHE A 291 11.18 -10.76 17.88
CA PHE A 291 11.17 -9.41 17.33
C PHE A 291 9.96 -9.18 16.41
N LYS A 292 9.66 -10.12 15.50
CA LYS A 292 8.49 -10.03 14.61
C LYS A 292 7.19 -9.92 15.41
N LYS A 293 7.07 -10.66 16.52
CA LYS A 293 5.95 -10.54 17.47
C LYS A 293 5.82 -9.15 18.08
N ILE A 294 6.91 -8.58 18.61
CA ILE A 294 6.90 -7.23 19.21
C ILE A 294 6.41 -6.20 18.18
N VAL A 295 6.86 -6.31 16.92
CA VAL A 295 6.41 -5.43 15.84
C VAL A 295 4.92 -5.63 15.54
N ILE A 296 4.43 -6.87 15.45
CA ILE A 296 3.01 -7.17 15.24
C ILE A 296 2.13 -6.57 16.36
N GLU A 297 2.51 -6.75 17.62
CA GLU A 297 1.76 -6.25 18.78
C GLU A 297 1.74 -4.71 18.82
N ALA A 298 2.86 -4.08 18.48
CA ALA A 298 2.96 -2.63 18.35
C ALA A 298 2.05 -2.10 17.22
N MET A 299 2.06 -2.74 16.04
CA MET A 299 1.21 -2.36 14.90
C MET A 299 -0.28 -2.54 15.20
N GLY A 300 -0.67 -3.62 15.88
CA GLY A 300 -2.06 -3.83 16.30
C GLY A 300 -2.55 -2.76 17.27
N THR A 301 -1.71 -2.41 18.25
CA THR A 301 -2.04 -1.38 19.25
C THR A 301 -2.10 0.02 18.62
N ALA A 302 -1.11 0.37 17.80
CA ALA A 302 -1.07 1.66 17.11
C ALA A 302 -2.22 1.80 16.10
N GLY A 303 -2.53 0.73 15.37
CA GLY A 303 -3.65 0.68 14.46
C GLY A 303 -5.01 0.88 15.15
N ALA A 304 -5.26 0.18 16.26
CA ALA A 304 -6.47 0.37 17.06
C ALA A 304 -6.58 1.80 17.63
N ALA A 305 -5.46 2.40 18.03
CA ALA A 305 -5.41 3.79 18.50
C ALA A 305 -5.64 4.80 17.35
N ALA A 306 -5.12 4.53 16.15
CA ALA A 306 -5.32 5.35 14.96
C ALA A 306 -6.77 5.33 14.47
N SER A 307 -7.45 4.18 14.56
CA SER A 307 -8.88 4.03 14.22
C SER A 307 -9.85 4.65 15.25
N GLY A 308 -9.37 5.11 16.41
CA GLY A 308 -10.21 5.69 17.46
C GLY A 308 -10.37 7.21 17.37
N ARG A 309 -11.54 7.74 17.77
CA ARG A 309 -11.85 9.20 17.78
C ARG A 309 -10.98 10.03 18.74
N ASN A 310 -10.30 9.43 19.72
CA ASN A 310 -9.40 10.10 20.66
C ASN A 310 -7.94 9.69 20.40
N ARG A 311 -7.30 10.37 19.44
CA ARG A 311 -5.87 10.19 19.10
C ARG A 311 -5.04 11.11 19.99
N SER A 312 -4.15 10.56 20.83
CA SER A 312 -3.26 11.35 21.69
C SER A 312 -1.82 10.82 21.56
N GLY A 313 -0.95 11.61 20.93
CA GLY A 313 0.47 11.28 20.72
C GLY A 313 1.23 12.40 20.01
N LEU A 314 2.54 12.49 20.25
CA LEU A 314 3.43 13.39 19.50
C LEU A 314 3.44 12.95 18.02
N GLY A 315 3.04 13.83 17.09
CA GLY A 315 2.90 13.52 15.66
C GLY A 315 1.50 13.04 15.20
N ALA A 316 0.57 12.80 16.14
CA ALA A 316 -0.78 12.32 15.79
C ALA A 316 -1.64 13.36 15.04
N VAL A 317 -1.33 14.65 15.18
CA VAL A 317 -1.98 15.75 14.45
C VAL A 317 -1.46 15.82 13.01
N ASP A 318 -0.14 15.76 12.82
CA ASP A 318 0.51 15.71 11.50
C ASP A 318 0.02 14.54 10.67
N GLU A 319 0.03 13.33 11.25
CA GLU A 319 -0.45 12.12 10.59
C GLU A 319 -1.93 12.28 10.20
N ARG A 320 -2.77 12.78 11.10
CA ARG A 320 -4.19 12.99 10.80
C ARG A 320 -4.38 13.94 9.63
N ILE A 321 -3.72 15.10 9.62
CA ILE A 321 -3.89 16.08 8.54
C ILE A 321 -3.39 15.52 7.21
N ILE A 322 -2.30 14.75 7.21
CA ILE A 322 -1.78 14.08 6.01
C ILE A 322 -2.79 13.02 5.51
N LEU A 323 -3.40 12.26 6.41
CA LEU A 323 -4.44 11.29 6.05
C LEU A 323 -5.66 12.00 5.46
N ASP A 324 -6.19 13.02 6.15
CA ASP A 324 -7.38 13.78 5.77
C ASP A 324 -7.20 14.37 4.35
N GLU A 325 -6.10 15.10 4.10
CA GLU A 325 -5.86 15.74 2.79
C GLU A 325 -5.76 14.72 1.64
N ARG A 326 -5.13 13.57 1.88
CA ARG A 326 -4.99 12.51 0.87
C ARG A 326 -6.31 11.79 0.63
N ASN A 327 -7.11 11.60 1.68
CA ASN A 327 -8.42 10.97 1.58
C ASN A 327 -9.39 11.82 0.76
N ASP A 328 -9.43 13.13 0.99
CA ASP A 328 -10.26 14.07 0.23
C ASP A 328 -10.02 13.92 -1.28
N ALA A 329 -8.76 13.85 -1.70
CA ALA A 329 -8.39 13.70 -3.11
C ALA A 329 -8.91 12.38 -3.73
N VAL A 330 -8.86 11.28 -2.99
CA VAL A 330 -9.40 9.98 -3.43
C VAL A 330 -10.92 10.04 -3.53
N ILE A 331 -11.58 10.69 -2.57
CA ILE A 331 -13.04 10.85 -2.56
C ILE A 331 -13.52 11.72 -3.73
N GLU A 332 -12.80 12.79 -4.06
CA GLU A 332 -13.07 13.61 -5.26
C GLU A 332 -12.99 12.77 -6.54
N GLN A 333 -11.95 11.94 -6.67
CA GLN A 333 -11.81 11.03 -7.80
C GLN A 333 -12.91 9.97 -7.85
N LEU A 334 -13.28 9.39 -6.71
CA LEU A 334 -14.41 8.46 -6.62
C LEU A 334 -15.70 9.16 -7.10
N ARG A 335 -15.98 10.38 -6.63
CA ARG A 335 -17.18 11.13 -7.03
C ARG A 335 -17.20 11.41 -8.53
N ALA A 336 -16.07 11.82 -9.10
CA ALA A 336 -15.93 12.04 -10.53
C ALA A 336 -16.13 10.76 -11.35
N LEU A 337 -15.57 9.63 -10.88
CA LEU A 337 -15.71 8.32 -11.52
C LEU A 337 -17.16 7.83 -11.51
N LEU A 338 -17.86 7.98 -10.38
CA LEU A 338 -19.24 7.53 -10.23
C LEU A 338 -20.26 8.44 -10.94
N ALA A 339 -19.88 9.68 -11.27
CA ALA A 339 -20.71 10.60 -12.04
C ALA A 339 -20.69 10.35 -13.57
N GLN A 340 -19.82 9.46 -14.05
CA GLN A 340 -19.71 9.12 -15.48
C GLN A 340 -20.96 8.37 -15.97
N THR A 341 -21.29 8.52 -17.25
CA THR A 341 -22.48 7.86 -17.85
C THR A 341 -22.33 6.33 -17.86
N ASP A 342 -21.11 5.86 -18.02
CA ASP A 342 -20.66 4.47 -17.97
C ASP A 342 -19.89 4.16 -16.68
N ALA A 343 -20.38 4.68 -15.55
CA ALA A 343 -19.77 4.45 -14.24
C ALA A 343 -19.54 2.94 -13.96
N PRO A 344 -18.40 2.58 -13.34
CA PRO A 344 -18.08 1.19 -13.02
C PRO A 344 -19.08 0.62 -12.00
N LYS A 345 -19.32 -0.69 -12.04
CA LYS A 345 -20.21 -1.37 -11.09
C LYS A 345 -19.52 -1.69 -9.78
N SER A 346 -18.19 -1.77 -9.78
CA SER A 346 -17.38 -2.01 -8.59
C SER A 346 -16.09 -1.18 -8.61
N VAL A 347 -15.81 -0.51 -7.49
CA VAL A 347 -14.60 0.29 -7.28
C VAL A 347 -13.92 -0.17 -6.00
N ALA A 348 -12.63 -0.47 -6.05
CA ALA A 348 -11.83 -0.68 -4.85
C ALA A 348 -10.97 0.54 -4.54
N ILE A 349 -10.98 1.02 -3.29
CA ILE A 349 -10.00 1.98 -2.77
C ILE A 349 -8.92 1.17 -2.05
N PHE A 350 -7.74 1.09 -2.67
CA PHE A 350 -6.58 0.35 -2.19
C PHE A 350 -5.56 1.27 -1.53
N TYR A 351 -5.58 1.32 -0.21
CA TYR A 351 -4.83 2.29 0.60
C TYR A 351 -4.28 1.66 1.88
N GLY A 352 -3.33 2.34 2.53
CA GLY A 352 -2.88 1.98 3.87
C GLY A 352 -4.05 1.85 4.85
N ALA A 353 -4.07 0.79 5.67
CA ALA A 353 -5.21 0.47 6.55
C ALA A 353 -5.56 1.59 7.56
N ALA A 354 -4.61 2.49 7.85
CA ALA A 354 -4.84 3.67 8.69
C ALA A 354 -5.80 4.70 8.09
N HIS A 355 -5.97 4.72 6.76
CA HIS A 355 -6.90 5.63 6.08
C HIS A 355 -8.36 5.16 6.14
N MET A 356 -8.59 3.86 6.34
CA MET A 356 -9.88 3.20 6.07
C MET A 356 -11.03 3.69 6.95
N GLY A 357 -10.78 4.04 8.21
CA GLY A 357 -11.84 4.51 9.12
C GLY A 357 -12.43 5.86 8.72
N ASP A 358 -11.61 6.73 8.14
CA ASP A 358 -12.07 8.01 7.60
C ASP A 358 -12.84 7.82 6.29
N PHE A 359 -12.31 7.01 5.37
CA PHE A 359 -13.07 6.61 4.16
C PHE A 359 -14.41 5.96 4.50
N GLU A 360 -14.48 5.08 5.50
CA GLU A 360 -15.74 4.47 5.96
C GLU A 360 -16.74 5.55 6.37
N SER A 361 -16.29 6.55 7.14
CA SER A 361 -17.14 7.65 7.59
C SER A 361 -17.69 8.43 6.39
N THR A 362 -16.82 8.79 5.44
CA THR A 362 -17.23 9.51 4.21
C THR A 362 -18.19 8.70 3.33
N LEU A 363 -17.94 7.40 3.13
CA LEU A 363 -18.82 6.54 2.33
C LEU A 363 -20.23 6.44 2.93
N ARG A 364 -20.33 6.42 4.26
CA ARG A 364 -21.61 6.37 4.96
C ARG A 364 -22.32 7.72 4.96
N GLU A 365 -21.61 8.80 5.28
CA GLU A 365 -22.18 10.13 5.48
C GLU A 365 -22.49 10.85 4.16
N GLU A 366 -21.61 10.72 3.16
CA GLU A 366 -21.72 11.47 1.90
C GLU A 366 -22.24 10.65 0.72
N PHE A 367 -22.00 9.34 0.72
CA PHE A 367 -22.46 8.43 -0.35
C PHE A 367 -23.65 7.58 0.06
N ALA A 368 -24.11 7.65 1.32
CA ALA A 368 -25.21 6.83 1.83
C ALA A 368 -25.04 5.32 1.55
N LEU A 369 -23.79 4.84 1.60
CA LEU A 369 -23.46 3.43 1.47
C LEU A 369 -23.35 2.80 2.85
N GLU A 370 -23.91 1.61 3.03
CA GLU A 370 -23.81 0.86 4.27
C GLU A 370 -22.80 -0.28 4.15
N PRO A 371 -22.12 -0.65 5.25
CA PRO A 371 -21.18 -1.76 5.26
C PRO A 371 -21.90 -3.08 4.95
N ALA A 372 -21.27 -3.88 4.12
CA ALA A 372 -21.72 -5.22 3.75
C ALA A 372 -20.71 -6.26 4.25
N GLU A 373 -20.06 -6.99 3.34
CA GLU A 373 -19.12 -8.05 3.68
C GLU A 373 -17.76 -7.50 4.14
N THR A 374 -17.16 -8.12 5.16
CA THR A 374 -15.80 -7.82 5.62
C THR A 374 -14.91 -9.07 5.50
N HIS A 375 -13.75 -8.90 4.87
CA HIS A 375 -12.71 -9.91 4.73
C HIS A 375 -11.45 -9.50 5.49
N TRP A 376 -10.87 -10.43 6.25
CA TRP A 376 -9.63 -10.19 6.98
C TRP A 376 -8.45 -10.91 6.33
N PHE A 377 -7.41 -10.16 6.01
CA PHE A 377 -6.21 -10.66 5.35
C PHE A 377 -5.03 -10.62 6.32
N ARG A 378 -4.47 -11.80 6.61
CA ARG A 378 -3.27 -11.91 7.43
C ARG A 378 -2.07 -11.35 6.69
N ALA A 379 -1.59 -10.19 7.14
CA ALA A 379 -0.44 -9.49 6.59
C ALA A 379 0.87 -10.15 6.97
N MET A 380 1.02 -10.56 8.24
CA MET A 380 2.19 -11.30 8.70
C MET A 380 1.89 -12.07 9.99
N ALA A 381 2.72 -13.06 10.30
CA ALA A 381 2.66 -13.78 11.57
C ALA A 381 4.04 -14.11 12.13
N ALA A 382 4.09 -14.30 13.45
CA ALA A 382 5.22 -14.83 14.20
C ALA A 382 4.79 -16.11 14.92
N GLU A 383 5.49 -17.22 14.62
CA GLU A 383 5.34 -18.49 15.33
C GLU A 383 6.46 -18.62 16.35
N GLU A 384 6.10 -18.56 17.63
CA GLU A 384 7.05 -18.66 18.74
C GLU A 384 7.44 -20.10 19.06
N TRP A 385 6.74 -21.09 18.49
CA TRP A 385 6.99 -22.51 18.69
C TRP A 385 8.11 -23.01 17.77
N SER A 386 9.28 -23.25 18.36
CA SER A 386 10.27 -24.12 17.75
C SER A 386 10.05 -25.56 18.21
N ALA A 387 10.57 -26.50 17.43
CA ALA A 387 10.79 -27.90 17.81
C ALA A 387 11.17 -28.05 19.30
N GLY A 388 12.26 -27.39 19.70
CA GLY A 388 12.77 -27.46 21.08
C GLY A 388 11.85 -26.82 22.13
N LYS A 389 11.13 -25.74 21.81
CA LYS A 389 10.17 -25.12 22.73
C LYS A 389 8.93 -25.99 22.92
N ILE A 390 8.44 -26.63 21.85
CA ILE A 390 7.35 -27.60 21.95
C ILE A 390 7.78 -28.79 22.81
N ASP A 391 8.95 -29.36 22.53
CA ASP A 391 9.49 -30.52 23.26
C ASP A 391 9.67 -30.18 24.76
N ALA A 392 10.23 -29.00 25.07
CA ALA A 392 10.39 -28.53 26.45
C ALA A 392 9.04 -28.32 27.16
N ARG A 393 8.02 -27.81 26.45
CA ARG A 393 6.69 -27.60 27.02
C ARG A 393 5.95 -28.91 27.25
N ILE A 394 6.02 -29.86 26.32
CA ILE A 394 5.50 -31.22 26.49
C ILE A 394 6.13 -31.84 27.73
N LYS A 395 7.46 -31.80 27.86
CA LYS A 395 8.17 -32.34 29.02
C LYS A 395 7.70 -31.72 30.33
N LYS A 396 7.50 -30.39 30.37
CA LYS A 396 6.98 -29.70 31.55
C LYS A 396 5.56 -30.15 31.90
N LEU A 397 4.66 -30.23 30.90
CA LEU A 397 3.29 -30.67 31.12
C LEU A 397 3.20 -32.14 31.56
N GLN A 398 4.08 -33.00 31.06
CA GLN A 398 4.21 -34.39 31.53
C GLN A 398 4.62 -34.44 33.01
N ALA A 399 5.61 -33.64 33.41
CA ALA A 399 6.01 -33.54 34.82
C ALA A 399 4.90 -32.98 35.72
N ASP A 400 4.18 -31.94 35.25
CA ASP A 400 3.02 -31.38 35.97
C ASP A 400 1.90 -32.43 36.12
N ARG A 401 1.63 -33.22 35.08
CA ARG A 401 0.66 -34.32 35.09
C ARG A 401 1.04 -35.42 36.09
N GLU A 402 2.31 -35.82 36.11
CA GLU A 402 2.84 -36.81 37.07
C GLU A 402 2.70 -36.32 38.50
N ALA A 403 3.01 -35.05 38.77
CA ALA A 403 2.83 -34.43 40.07
C ALA A 403 1.34 -34.38 40.49
N MET A 404 0.43 -34.03 39.57
CA MET A 404 -1.01 -34.02 39.84
C MET A 404 -1.53 -35.41 40.19
N THR A 405 -1.13 -36.43 39.45
CA THR A 405 -1.55 -37.82 39.67
C THR A 405 -1.01 -38.38 41.00
N THR A 406 0.19 -37.93 41.40
CA THR A 406 0.77 -38.27 42.71
C THR A 406 0.00 -37.61 43.86
N ALA A 407 -0.48 -36.38 43.67
CA ALA A 407 -1.22 -35.62 44.68
C ALA A 407 -2.71 -36.01 44.79
N ASP A 408 -3.32 -36.49 43.71
CA ASP A 408 -4.70 -36.99 43.68
C ASP A 408 -4.79 -38.33 42.92
N PRO A 409 -4.44 -39.46 43.57
CA PRO A 409 -4.45 -40.78 42.94
C PRO A 409 -5.84 -41.28 42.55
N ALA A 410 -6.90 -40.71 43.15
CA ALA A 410 -8.29 -41.06 42.89
C ALA A 410 -8.87 -40.36 41.65
N GLY A 411 -8.14 -39.40 41.06
CA GLY A 411 -8.48 -38.76 39.79
C GLY A 411 -9.74 -37.88 39.85
N ALA A 412 -10.06 -37.32 41.03
CA ALA A 412 -11.25 -36.51 41.20
C ALA A 412 -11.12 -35.11 40.57
N TYR A 413 -9.89 -34.69 40.22
CA TYR A 413 -9.62 -33.37 39.64
C TYR A 413 -9.66 -33.34 38.10
N PRO A 414 -10.45 -32.45 37.46
CA PRO A 414 -10.50 -32.29 35.99
C PRO A 414 -9.22 -31.66 35.38
N ALA A 415 -8.13 -31.56 36.13
CA ALA A 415 -6.89 -30.95 35.66
C ALA A 415 -6.07 -31.88 34.74
N CYS A 416 -6.05 -33.20 35.00
CA CYS A 416 -5.25 -34.15 34.22
C CYS A 416 -5.72 -34.27 32.77
N GLU A 417 -7.04 -34.34 32.53
CA GLU A 417 -7.61 -34.44 31.18
C GLU A 417 -7.29 -33.21 30.32
N ARG A 418 -7.32 -32.00 30.92
CA ARG A 418 -6.91 -30.76 30.24
C ARG A 418 -5.42 -30.75 29.89
N VAL A 419 -4.58 -31.26 30.77
CA VAL A 419 -3.13 -31.39 30.53
C VAL A 419 -2.87 -32.40 29.42
N ASP A 420 -3.58 -33.53 29.40
CA ASP A 420 -3.46 -34.57 28.38
C ASP A 420 -3.89 -34.08 27.01
N THR A 421 -5.03 -33.38 26.93
CA THR A 421 -5.48 -32.72 25.70
C THR A 421 -4.42 -31.75 25.19
N ARG A 422 -3.84 -30.94 26.07
CA ARG A 422 -2.81 -29.97 25.69
C ARG A 422 -1.50 -30.62 25.22
N ILE A 423 -1.10 -31.73 25.83
CA ILE A 423 0.07 -32.51 25.38
C ILE A 423 -0.17 -33.05 23.97
N ALA A 424 -1.34 -33.62 23.70
CA ALA A 424 -1.68 -34.16 22.38
C ALA A 424 -1.65 -33.09 21.29
N GLU A 425 -2.25 -31.92 21.54
CA GLU A 425 -2.20 -30.77 20.62
C GLU A 425 -0.76 -30.33 20.30
N LEU A 426 0.11 -30.30 21.32
CA LEU A 426 1.52 -29.92 21.15
C LEU A 426 2.30 -30.97 20.37
N GLN A 427 2.03 -32.27 20.58
CA GLN A 427 2.63 -33.35 19.81
C GLN A 427 2.23 -33.29 18.33
N GLU A 428 0.96 -32.99 18.04
CA GLU A 428 0.48 -32.80 16.67
C GLU A 428 1.16 -31.58 16.03
N ARG A 429 1.27 -30.47 16.77
CA ARG A 429 2.01 -29.28 16.30
C ARG A 429 3.50 -29.59 16.07
N ARG A 430 4.12 -30.40 16.92
CA ARG A 430 5.52 -30.85 16.76
C ARG A 430 5.73 -31.63 15.48
N ALA A 431 4.79 -32.52 15.13
CA ALA A 431 4.82 -33.33 13.93
C ALA A 431 4.70 -32.50 12.64
N ARG A 432 4.02 -31.35 12.70
CA ARG A 432 3.89 -30.40 11.57
C ARG A 432 5.16 -29.58 11.31
N ILE A 433 6.02 -29.40 12.33
CA ILE A 433 7.31 -28.71 12.16
C ILE A 433 8.31 -29.74 11.61
N GLN A 434 8.49 -29.76 10.28
CA GLN A 434 9.51 -30.59 9.63
C GLN A 434 10.90 -30.32 10.23
N PRO A 435 11.77 -31.33 10.34
CA PRO A 435 13.16 -31.10 10.68
C PRO A 435 13.73 -30.19 9.59
N SER A 436 14.29 -29.04 10.00
CA SER A 436 15.13 -28.23 9.14
C SER A 436 16.28 -29.10 8.64
N GLY A 437 16.18 -29.52 7.37
CA GLY A 437 17.25 -30.16 6.62
C GLY A 437 18.26 -29.14 6.14
#